data_AF-M3AH68-F1
#
_entry.id   AF-M3AH68-F1
#
_cell.length_a   1.000
_cell.length_b   1.000
_cell.length_c   1.000
_cell.angle_alpha   90.00
_cell.angle_beta   90.00
_cell.angle_gamma   90.00
#
_symmetry.space_group_name_H-M   'P 1'
#
loop_
_entity.id
_entity.type
_entity.pdbx_description
1 polymer ?
#
loop_
_entity_poly.entity_id
_entity_poly.type
_entity_poly.pdbx_seq_one_letter_code
_entity_poly.pdbx_strand_id
1 'polypeptide(L)'
;MVFYLPDLRRDNIALYTIPAFWAISIYPRIFALKLFEAETSEKFDTRVPRDFQGKVAANTKLDESKRGRIRRAEAACANGFENFGLFAAAVTAGSFAGLDPLTLNGLTLGYLVSRIFYNRYYIAAETAGIAKVRTAAYMGGLALLFTIFIKAAQKLNKLNA
;
A
#
# COMPACT_ATOMS: atom_id res chain seq x y z
N MET A 1 19.46 -24.67 -10.50
CA MET A 1 18.09 -24.17 -10.19
C MET A 1 17.74 -23.18 -11.29
N VAL A 2 16.83 -23.53 -12.20
CA VAL A 2 16.41 -22.60 -13.26
C VAL A 2 15.47 -21.59 -12.61
N PHE A 3 15.83 -20.30 -12.66
CA PHE A 3 14.93 -19.23 -12.24
C PHE A 3 13.76 -19.17 -13.22
N TYR A 4 12.61 -19.70 -12.83
CA TYR A 4 11.37 -19.56 -13.58
C TYR A 4 10.83 -18.15 -13.37
N LEU A 5 10.94 -17.29 -14.39
CA LEU A 5 10.24 -16.02 -14.41
C LEU A 5 8.80 -16.29 -14.88
N PRO A 6 7.77 -15.87 -14.11
CA PRO A 6 6.39 -16.10 -14.50
C PRO A 6 6.06 -15.32 -15.79
N ASP A 7 5.40 -15.98 -16.74
CA ASP A 7 4.82 -15.32 -17.90
C ASP A 7 3.48 -14.70 -17.48
N LEU A 8 3.45 -13.38 -17.33
CA LEU A 8 2.26 -12.64 -16.88
C LEU A 8 1.01 -12.85 -17.74
N ARG A 9 1.16 -13.38 -18.97
CA ARG A 9 0.03 -13.70 -19.86
C ARG A 9 -0.59 -15.07 -19.56
N ARG A 10 0.16 -15.97 -18.94
CA ARG A 10 -0.26 -17.36 -18.70
C ARG A 10 -0.39 -17.67 -17.22
N ASP A 11 0.55 -17.20 -16.42
CA ASP A 11 0.63 -17.48 -14.99
C ASP A 11 -0.16 -16.44 -14.21
N ASN A 12 -1.12 -16.88 -13.41
CA ASN A 12 -1.83 -15.99 -12.50
C ASN A 12 -1.01 -15.80 -11.22
N ILE A 13 -0.36 -14.64 -11.10
CA ILE A 13 0.44 -14.26 -9.93
C ILE A 13 -0.31 -13.33 -8.98
N ALA A 14 -1.58 -13.03 -9.26
CA ALA A 14 -2.34 -12.01 -8.55
C ALA A 14 -2.43 -12.30 -7.04
N LEU A 15 -2.58 -13.55 -6.62
CA LEU A 15 -2.62 -13.88 -5.19
C LEU A 15 -1.30 -13.56 -4.46
N TYR A 16 -0.15 -13.64 -5.13
CA TYR A 16 1.15 -13.21 -4.55
C TYR A 16 1.23 -11.70 -4.33
N THR A 17 0.37 -10.92 -5.00
CA THR A 17 0.32 -9.47 -4.77
C THR A 17 -0.29 -9.10 -3.41
N ILE A 18 -1.03 -10.00 -2.75
CA ILE A 18 -1.60 -9.79 -1.41
C ILE A 18 -0.50 -9.64 -0.35
N PRO A 19 0.41 -10.62 -0.14
CA PRO A 19 1.52 -10.44 0.78
C PRO A 19 2.47 -9.32 0.34
N ALA A 20 2.63 -9.08 -0.96
CA ALA A 20 3.40 -7.93 -1.45
C ALA A 20 2.77 -6.59 -1.02
N PHE A 21 1.44 -6.46 -1.06
CA PHE A 21 0.77 -5.24 -0.60
C PHE A 21 0.88 -5.04 0.92
N TRP A 22 0.85 -6.13 1.69
CA TRP A 22 1.12 -6.07 3.11
C TRP A 22 2.51 -5.48 3.40
N ALA A 23 3.54 -5.96 2.68
CA ALA A 23 4.90 -5.45 2.79
C ALA A 23 5.01 -3.97 2.41
N ILE A 24 4.30 -3.54 1.36
CA ILE A 24 4.22 -2.13 0.96
C ILE A 24 3.51 -1.29 2.03
N SER A 25 2.50 -1.84 2.71
CA SER A 25 1.71 -1.14 3.74
C SER A 25 2.47 -0.95 5.06
N ILE A 26 3.30 -1.91 5.45
CA ILE A 26 4.10 -1.79 6.68
C ILE A 26 5.36 -0.91 6.49
N TYR A 27 5.86 -0.76 5.26
CA TYR A 27 7.09 -0.03 4.96
C TYR A 27 7.13 1.41 5.55
N PRO A 28 6.08 2.26 5.42
CA PRO A 28 6.08 3.60 6.00
C PRO A 28 6.33 3.62 7.52
N ARG A 29 5.85 2.63 8.26
CA ARG A 29 6.13 2.50 9.70
C ARG A 29 7.60 2.16 9.96
N ILE A 30 8.19 1.26 9.19
CA ILE A 30 9.63 0.96 9.28
C ILE A 30 10.46 2.22 9.01
N PHE A 31 10.06 3.01 8.01
CA PHE A 31 10.68 4.30 7.72
C PHE A 31 10.55 5.28 8.91
N ALA A 32 9.37 5.36 9.52
CA ALA A 32 9.10 6.23 10.66
C ALA A 32 9.98 5.90 11.87
N LEU A 33 10.11 4.61 12.21
CA LEU A 33 10.97 4.12 13.29
C LEU A 33 12.44 4.44 13.03
N LYS A 34 12.94 4.14 11.83
CA LYS A 34 14.34 4.41 11.47
C LYS A 34 14.67 5.90 11.49
N LEU A 35 13.74 6.75 11.03
CA LEU A 35 13.91 8.19 11.08
C LEU A 35 13.93 8.68 12.54
N PHE A 36 13.02 8.18 13.39
CA PHE A 36 13.02 8.53 14.81
C PHE A 36 14.34 8.17 15.51
N GLU A 37 14.82 6.95 15.32
CA GLU A 37 16.07 6.48 15.93
C GLU A 37 17.28 7.29 15.45
N ALA A 38 17.35 7.60 14.15
CA ALA A 38 18.43 8.38 13.57
C ALA A 38 18.50 9.81 14.13
N GLU A 39 17.36 10.46 14.36
CA GLU A 39 17.32 11.86 14.81
C GLU A 39 17.42 12.01 16.33
N THR A 40 16.98 11.00 17.10
CA THR A 40 16.89 11.11 18.58
C THR A 40 17.95 10.30 19.32
N SER A 41 18.57 9.32 18.64
CA SER A 41 19.38 8.24 19.24
C SER A 41 18.62 7.39 20.28
N GLU A 42 17.29 7.51 20.34
CA GLU A 42 16.44 6.73 21.22
C GLU A 42 15.83 5.57 20.44
N LYS A 43 15.84 4.37 21.04
CA LYS A 43 15.17 3.20 20.46
C LYS A 43 13.67 3.24 20.68
N PHE A 44 12.96 2.61 19.76
CA PHE A 44 11.54 2.33 19.92
C PHE A 44 11.28 1.24 20.97
N ASP A 45 10.34 1.47 21.89
CA ASP A 45 9.92 0.46 22.85
C ASP A 45 8.86 -0.45 22.22
N THR A 46 9.25 -1.69 21.93
CA THR A 46 8.39 -2.68 21.27
C THR A 46 7.27 -3.20 22.16
N ARG A 47 7.31 -2.94 23.47
CA ARG A 47 6.28 -3.39 24.44
C ARG A 47 5.02 -2.53 24.37
N VAL A 48 5.16 -1.26 23.97
CA VAL A 48 4.06 -0.28 23.88
C VAL A 48 3.97 0.32 22.48
N PRO A 49 3.73 -0.50 21.43
CA PRO A 49 3.97 -0.06 20.07
C PRO A 49 3.01 1.03 19.60
N ARG A 50 1.85 1.15 20.24
CA ARG A 50 0.83 2.18 19.94
C ARG A 50 1.17 3.55 20.53
N ASP A 51 2.08 3.62 21.49
CA ASP A 51 2.50 4.87 22.12
C ASP A 51 3.55 5.63 21.30
N PHE A 52 3.98 5.08 20.16
CA PHE A 52 4.98 5.68 19.30
C PHE A 52 4.64 7.13 18.93
N GLN A 53 3.37 7.41 18.59
CA GLN A 53 2.92 8.76 18.24
C GLN A 53 3.07 9.73 19.41
N GLY A 54 2.75 9.29 20.63
CA GLY A 54 2.94 10.08 21.85
C GLY A 54 4.41 10.37 22.10
N LYS A 55 5.28 9.37 21.95
CA LYS A 55 6.74 9.54 22.07
C LYS A 55 7.29 10.51 21.03
N VAL A 56 6.87 10.38 19.77
CA VAL A 56 7.24 11.29 18.68
C VAL A 56 6.75 12.71 18.97
N ALA A 57 5.59 12.90 19.60
CA ALA A 57 5.05 14.22 19.93
C ALA A 57 5.77 14.88 21.13
N ALA A 58 6.18 14.10 22.14
CA ALA A 58 6.84 14.60 23.33
C ALA A 58 8.36 14.82 23.17
N ASN A 59 8.98 14.24 22.14
CA ASN A 59 10.44 14.31 21.98
C ASN A 59 10.91 15.74 21.64
N THR A 60 11.90 16.25 22.38
CA THR A 60 12.43 17.61 22.25
C THR A 60 13.57 17.75 21.23
N LYS A 61 14.17 16.64 20.77
CA LYS A 61 15.25 16.62 19.78
C LYS A 61 14.76 16.71 18.34
N LEU A 62 13.50 16.33 18.09
CA LEU A 62 12.90 16.39 16.76
C LEU A 62 12.48 17.80 16.38
N ASP A 63 12.99 18.29 15.24
CA ASP A 63 12.40 19.46 14.59
C ASP A 63 10.98 19.17 14.07
N GLU A 64 10.22 20.22 13.78
CA GLU A 64 8.82 20.08 13.37
C GLU A 64 8.65 19.45 11.98
N SER A 65 9.61 19.63 11.06
CA SER A 65 9.57 19.00 9.74
C SER A 65 9.70 17.47 9.86
N LYS A 66 10.67 17.00 10.64
CA LYS A 66 10.93 15.58 10.91
C LYS A 66 9.77 14.97 11.67
N ARG A 67 9.24 15.66 12.68
CA ARG A 67 8.03 15.24 13.41
C ARG A 67 6.84 15.09 12.48
N GLY A 68 6.60 16.07 11.62
CA GLY A 68 5.57 16.02 10.58
C GLY A 68 5.77 14.86 9.61
N ARG A 69 7.01 14.60 9.20
CA ARG A 69 7.36 13.50 8.29
C ARG A 69 7.11 12.12 8.91
N ILE A 70 7.45 11.93 10.19
CA ILE A 70 7.15 10.70 10.95
C ILE A 70 5.64 10.50 11.07
N ARG A 71 4.88 11.55 11.44
CA ARG A 71 3.41 11.51 11.51
C ARG A 71 2.79 11.12 10.17
N ARG A 72 3.26 11.71 9.06
CA ARG A 72 2.80 11.38 7.71
C ARG A 72 3.10 9.93 7.31
N ALA A 73 4.27 9.41 7.67
CA ALA A 73 4.62 8.02 7.40
C ALA A 73 3.72 7.03 8.15
N GLU A 74 3.38 7.34 9.39
CA GLU A 74 2.48 6.52 10.20
C GLU A 74 1.04 6.57 9.69
N ALA A 75 0.56 7.74 9.27
CA ALA A 75 -0.72 7.88 8.58
C ALA A 75 -0.76 7.11 7.24
N ALA A 76 0.35 7.09 6.49
CA ALA A 76 0.45 6.31 5.26
C ALA A 76 0.37 4.79 5.52
N CYS A 77 0.99 4.31 6.60
CA CYS A 77 0.89 2.92 7.06
C CYS A 77 -0.56 2.56 7.41
N ALA A 78 -1.21 3.37 8.25
CA ALA A 78 -2.62 3.19 8.62
C ALA A 78 -3.52 3.12 7.38
N ASN A 79 -3.36 4.06 6.45
CA ASN A 79 -4.13 4.05 5.20
C ASN A 79 -3.89 2.81 4.33
N GLY A 80 -2.65 2.30 4.30
CA GLY A 80 -2.33 1.03 3.63
C GLY A 80 -3.18 -0.12 4.19
N PHE A 81 -3.24 -0.24 5.52
CA PHE A 81 -4.01 -1.28 6.19
C PHE A 81 -5.54 -1.08 6.10
N GLU A 82 -6.04 0.15 6.09
CA GLU A 82 -7.45 0.45 5.80
C GLU A 82 -7.87 -0.05 4.39
N ASN A 83 -6.95 0.00 3.43
CA ASN A 83 -7.19 -0.45 2.06
C ASN A 83 -6.88 -1.95 1.85
N PHE A 84 -6.25 -2.62 2.81
CA PHE A 84 -5.82 -4.00 2.68
C PHE A 84 -7.00 -4.95 2.45
N GLY A 85 -8.09 -4.78 3.19
CA GLY A 85 -9.31 -5.58 3.01
C GLY A 85 -9.92 -5.43 1.62
N LEU A 86 -10.03 -4.19 1.12
CA LEU A 86 -10.56 -3.92 -0.22
C LEU A 86 -9.69 -4.54 -1.31
N PHE A 87 -8.37 -4.42 -1.18
CA PHE A 87 -7.42 -5.01 -2.12
C PHE A 87 -7.53 -6.53 -2.14
N ALA A 88 -7.42 -7.18 -0.97
CA ALA A 88 -7.48 -8.64 -0.86
C ALA A 88 -8.82 -9.19 -1.39
N ALA A 89 -9.93 -8.51 -1.12
CA ALA A 89 -11.24 -8.85 -1.65
C ALA A 89 -11.28 -8.75 -3.18
N ALA A 90 -10.75 -7.67 -3.77
CA ALA A 90 -10.72 -7.50 -5.22
C ALA A 90 -9.88 -8.60 -5.90
N VAL A 91 -8.67 -8.85 -5.41
CA VAL A 91 -7.76 -9.88 -5.95
C VAL A 91 -8.39 -11.27 -5.85
N THR A 92 -9.00 -11.58 -4.71
CA THR A 92 -9.64 -12.89 -4.49
C THR A 92 -10.88 -13.05 -5.38
N ALA A 93 -11.72 -12.01 -5.51
CA ALA A 93 -12.89 -12.04 -6.38
C ALA A 93 -12.50 -12.20 -7.85
N GLY A 94 -11.47 -11.47 -8.32
CA GLY A 94 -10.96 -11.59 -9.68
C GLY A 94 -10.35 -12.97 -9.96
N SER A 95 -9.63 -13.54 -8.99
CA SER A 95 -9.07 -14.89 -9.10
C SER A 95 -10.17 -15.95 -9.14
N PHE A 96 -11.15 -15.84 -8.24
CA PHE A 96 -12.30 -16.75 -8.17
C PHE A 96 -13.15 -16.72 -9.44
N ALA A 97 -13.41 -15.52 -9.99
CA ALA A 97 -14.15 -15.38 -11.24
C ALA A 97 -13.41 -15.91 -12.47
N GLY A 98 -12.14 -16.30 -12.33
CA GLY A 98 -11.32 -16.77 -13.45
C GLY A 98 -11.08 -15.68 -14.49
N LEU A 99 -10.73 -14.46 -14.04
CA LEU A 99 -10.31 -13.40 -14.93
C LEU A 99 -9.03 -13.80 -15.69
N ASP A 100 -8.91 -13.30 -16.91
CA ASP A 100 -7.71 -13.47 -17.75
C ASP A 100 -6.43 -13.05 -16.97
N PRO A 101 -5.36 -13.88 -16.97
CA PRO A 101 -4.15 -13.62 -16.18
C PRO A 101 -3.51 -12.28 -16.49
N LEU A 102 -3.39 -11.90 -17.78
CA LEU A 102 -2.80 -10.62 -18.17
C LEU A 102 -3.58 -9.45 -17.55
N THR A 103 -4.90 -9.52 -17.58
CA THR A 103 -5.78 -8.51 -17.01
C THR A 103 -5.65 -8.43 -15.49
N LEU A 104 -5.77 -9.55 -14.79
CA LEU A 104 -5.76 -9.55 -13.32
C LEU A 104 -4.37 -9.21 -12.75
N ASN A 105 -3.30 -9.76 -13.33
CA ASN A 105 -1.93 -9.42 -12.97
C ASN A 105 -1.66 -7.94 -13.23
N GLY A 106 -2.05 -7.42 -14.40
CA GLY A 106 -1.85 -6.02 -14.75
C GLY A 106 -2.53 -5.05 -13.77
N LEU A 107 -3.79 -5.32 -13.42
CA LEU A 107 -4.54 -4.48 -12.48
C LEU A 107 -3.96 -4.53 -11.06
N THR A 108 -3.60 -5.72 -10.57
CA THR A 108 -3.05 -5.88 -9.22
C THR A 108 -1.64 -5.31 -9.09
N LEU A 109 -0.76 -5.54 -10.08
CA LEU A 109 0.57 -4.91 -10.13
C LEU A 109 0.47 -3.39 -10.28
N GLY A 110 -0.43 -2.89 -11.13
CA GLY A 110 -0.70 -1.46 -11.26
C GLY A 110 -1.14 -0.84 -9.94
N TYR A 111 -1.96 -1.55 -9.16
CA TYR A 111 -2.32 -1.13 -7.82
C TYR A 111 -1.09 -1.06 -6.90
N LEU A 112 -0.25 -2.09 -6.84
CA LEU A 112 0.97 -2.06 -6.01
C LEU A 112 1.87 -0.87 -6.36
N VAL A 113 2.07 -0.60 -7.65
CA VAL A 113 2.83 0.57 -8.13
C VAL A 113 2.19 1.86 -7.64
N SER A 114 0.86 2.00 -7.77
CA SER A 114 0.14 3.17 -7.26
C SER A 114 0.36 3.38 -5.76
N ARG A 115 0.45 2.31 -4.97
CA ARG A 115 0.66 2.35 -3.52
C ARG A 115 2.09 2.73 -3.14
N ILE A 116 3.09 2.31 -3.93
CA ILE A 116 4.47 2.75 -3.77
C ILE A 116 4.57 4.26 -4.00
N PHE A 117 3.97 4.77 -5.09
CA PHE A 117 3.92 6.21 -5.36
C PHE A 117 3.13 6.98 -4.30
N TYR A 118 1.97 6.47 -3.89
CA TYR A 118 1.17 7.05 -2.83
C TYR A 118 1.97 7.22 -1.55
N ASN A 119 2.63 6.15 -1.07
CA ASN A 119 3.45 6.20 0.15
C ASN A 119 4.58 7.22 0.04
N ARG A 120 5.27 7.27 -1.12
CA ARG A 120 6.34 8.24 -1.38
C ARG A 120 5.86 9.68 -1.27
N TYR A 121 4.76 10.01 -1.94
CA TYR A 121 4.20 11.36 -1.91
C TYR A 121 3.55 11.70 -0.57
N TYR A 122 2.95 10.72 0.12
CA TYR A 122 2.40 10.93 1.45
C TYR A 122 3.47 11.37 2.43
N ILE A 123 4.58 10.62 2.51
CA ILE A 123 5.69 10.93 3.42
C ILE A 123 6.30 12.31 3.09
N ALA A 124 6.41 12.65 1.81
CA ALA A 124 6.98 13.90 1.33
C ALA A 124 6.00 15.09 1.26
N ALA A 125 4.72 14.92 1.61
CA ALA A 125 3.69 15.96 1.44
C ALA A 125 3.84 17.10 2.44
N GLU A 126 4.69 18.07 2.11
CA GLU A 126 4.83 19.35 2.84
C GLU A 126 4.07 20.49 2.17
N THR A 127 3.64 20.30 0.92
CA THR A 127 2.89 21.30 0.15
C THR A 127 1.57 20.75 -0.35
N ALA A 128 0.62 21.66 -0.61
CA ALA A 128 -0.68 21.31 -1.19
C ALA A 128 -0.54 20.62 -2.56
N GLY A 129 0.46 21.00 -3.36
CA GLY A 129 0.74 20.37 -4.66
C GLY A 129 1.07 18.88 -4.52
N ILE A 130 1.98 18.53 -3.61
CA ILE A 130 2.35 17.13 -3.36
C ILE A 130 1.15 16.34 -2.80
N ALA A 131 0.36 16.97 -1.92
CA ALA A 131 -0.85 16.34 -1.39
C ALA A 131 -1.88 16.00 -2.49
N LYS A 132 -2.02 16.83 -3.53
CA LYS A 132 -2.88 16.54 -4.69
C LYS A 132 -2.36 15.35 -5.50
N VAL A 133 -1.05 15.26 -5.75
CA VAL A 133 -0.44 14.12 -6.46
C VAL A 133 -0.66 12.82 -5.69
N ARG A 134 -0.49 12.84 -4.37
CA ARG A 134 -0.83 11.72 -3.49
C ARG A 134 -2.30 11.30 -3.67
N THR A 135 -3.23 12.25 -3.66
CA THR A 135 -4.66 11.94 -3.84
C THR A 135 -4.94 11.35 -5.23
N ALA A 136 -4.29 11.85 -6.29
CA ALA A 136 -4.43 11.28 -7.63
C ALA A 136 -3.95 9.81 -7.69
N ALA A 137 -2.79 9.51 -7.07
CA ALA A 137 -2.28 8.14 -6.97
C ALA A 137 -3.26 7.22 -6.21
N TYR A 138 -3.88 7.72 -5.14
CA TYR A 138 -4.90 7.01 -4.37
C TYR A 138 -6.14 6.67 -5.21
N MET A 139 -6.70 7.69 -5.86
CA MET A 139 -7.91 7.53 -6.67
C MET A 139 -7.66 6.61 -7.88
N GLY A 140 -6.49 6.73 -8.51
CA GLY A 140 -6.07 5.82 -9.57
C GLY A 140 -6.00 4.36 -9.09
N GLY A 141 -5.40 4.13 -7.93
CA GLY A 141 -5.38 2.80 -7.30
C GLY A 141 -6.79 2.25 -7.03
N LEU A 142 -7.68 3.05 -6.45
CA LEU A 142 -9.08 2.64 -6.23
C LEU A 142 -9.81 2.28 -7.52
N ALA A 143 -9.60 3.05 -8.59
CA ALA A 143 -10.20 2.75 -9.89
C ALA A 143 -9.76 1.37 -10.44
N LEU A 144 -8.50 0.97 -10.21
CA LEU A 144 -8.01 -0.37 -10.57
C LEU A 144 -8.73 -1.46 -9.78
N LEU A 145 -8.96 -1.28 -8.48
CA LEU A 145 -9.68 -2.27 -7.66
C LEU A 145 -11.14 -2.42 -8.08
N PHE A 146 -11.83 -1.30 -8.32
CA PHE A 146 -13.20 -1.33 -8.82
C PHE A 146 -13.29 -1.96 -10.21
N THR A 147 -12.27 -1.76 -11.06
CA THR A 147 -12.19 -2.44 -12.36
C THR A 147 -12.12 -3.95 -12.19
N ILE A 148 -11.37 -4.47 -11.21
CA ILE A 148 -11.32 -5.90 -10.92
C ILE A 148 -12.71 -6.40 -10.51
N PHE A 149 -13.37 -5.74 -9.56
CA PHE A 149 -14.71 -6.14 -9.11
C PHE A 149 -15.74 -6.15 -10.25
N ILE A 150 -15.76 -5.09 -11.07
CA ILE A 150 -16.69 -4.99 -12.21
C ILE A 150 -16.44 -6.12 -13.21
N LYS A 151 -15.17 -6.37 -13.58
CA LYS A 151 -14.82 -7.45 -14.51
C LYS A 151 -15.16 -8.82 -13.95
N ALA A 152 -14.92 -9.05 -12.66
CA ALA A 152 -15.27 -10.30 -11.98
C ALA A 152 -16.79 -10.57 -12.03
N ALA A 153 -17.59 -9.56 -11.69
CA ALA A 153 -19.06 -9.65 -11.76
C ALA A 153 -19.55 -9.93 -13.19
N GLN A 154 -19.02 -9.20 -14.19
CA GLN A 154 -19.36 -9.43 -15.59
C GLN A 154 -19.01 -10.83 -16.07
N LYS A 155 -17.87 -11.38 -15.63
CA LYS A 155 -17.44 -12.73 -15.98
C LYS A 155 -18.37 -13.78 -15.39
N LEU A 156 -18.72 -13.66 -14.10
CA LEU A 156 -19.63 -14.58 -13.43
C LEU A 156 -21.05 -14.55 -14.03
N ASN A 157 -21.57 -13.37 -14.36
CA ASN A 157 -22.89 -13.25 -15.00
C ASN A 157 -22.95 -13.96 -16.36
N LYS A 158 -21.86 -13.93 -17.14
CA LYS A 158 -21.78 -14.64 -18.43
C LYS A 158 -21.68 -16.17 -18.28
N LEU A 159 -21.21 -16.68 -17.14
CA LEU A 159 -21.13 -18.11 -16.88
C LEU A 159 -22.46 -18.70 -16.41
N ASN A 160 -23.32 -17.85 -15.84
CA ASN A 160 -24.64 -18.22 -15.32
C ASN A 160 -25.79 -17.96 -16.31
N ALA A 161 -25.48 -17.44 -17.50
CA ALA A 161 -26.42 -17.16 -18.58
C ALA A 161 -26.32 -18.25 -19.65
#